data_AF-A0A7C1JJZ8-F1
#
_entry.id   AF-A0A7C1JJZ8-F1
#
_cell.length_a   1.000
_cell.length_b   1.000
_cell.length_c   1.000
_cell.angle_alpha   90.00
_cell.angle_beta   90.00
_cell.angle_gamma   90.00
#
_symmetry.space_group_name_H-M   'P 1'
#
loop_
_entity.id
_entity.type
_entity.pdbx_description
1 polymer ?
#
loop_
_entity_poly.entity_id
_entity_poly.type
_entity_poly.pdbx_seq_one_letter_code
_entity_poly.pdbx_strand_id
1 'polypeptide(L)'
;MQWTQNYDPLGNFLLSALVAAAPIAVLLGLLLCGFSAPRAAIAGLITALVVSICVFGMPGDAALAAAGYGACFGLLPIGWIVFSAVFLYHLTVRSGQFEVVKRSVAAISPDRRVQALLIAFSFGAFLEGAAGFGTPVAISAALLIGLRFHPLYAAGLALIANTSPVAFGALGTPIITLAKVAGLPGVDPADSHTAEMLLSQMAGRQLPVFSLIIPA
;
A
#
# COMPACT_ATOMS: atom_id res chain seq x y z
N MET A 1 -14.14 2.79 -30.80
CA MET A 1 -12.68 2.84 -31.11
C MET A 1 -11.95 2.58 -29.82
N GLN A 2 -10.87 1.79 -29.84
CA GLN A 2 -10.05 1.54 -28.66
C GLN A 2 -9.18 2.78 -28.42
N TRP A 3 -9.36 3.45 -27.28
CA TRP A 3 -8.50 4.57 -26.91
C TRP A 3 -7.08 4.06 -26.65
N THR A 4 -6.08 4.72 -27.23
CA THR A 4 -4.67 4.42 -27.00
C THR A 4 -4.07 5.54 -26.16
N GLN A 5 -3.52 5.18 -25.00
CA GLN A 5 -2.93 6.15 -24.09
C GLN A 5 -1.66 6.77 -24.70
N ASN A 6 -1.64 8.09 -24.82
CA ASN A 6 -0.41 8.84 -25.11
C ASN A 6 0.24 9.26 -23.78
N TYR A 7 1.47 8.79 -23.53
CA TYR A 7 2.23 9.12 -22.32
C TYR A 7 2.91 10.49 -22.36
N ASP A 8 3.01 11.11 -23.54
CA ASP A 8 3.57 12.46 -23.71
C ASP A 8 2.63 13.40 -24.47
N PRO A 9 1.46 13.76 -23.90
CA PRO A 9 0.51 14.67 -24.54
C PRO A 9 1.06 16.09 -24.72
N LEU A 10 2.07 16.50 -23.96
CA LEU A 10 2.64 17.85 -23.99
C LEU A 10 3.93 17.97 -24.81
N GLY A 11 4.41 16.86 -25.41
CA GLY A 11 5.69 16.82 -26.15
C GLY A 11 6.93 17.06 -25.28
N ASN A 12 6.77 16.96 -23.96
CA ASN A 12 7.84 17.02 -22.98
C ASN A 12 7.50 16.06 -21.84
N PHE A 13 8.26 14.98 -21.76
CA PHE A 13 8.12 13.95 -20.75
C PHE A 13 8.00 14.49 -19.31
N LEU A 14 8.81 15.50 -18.94
CA LEU A 14 8.78 16.05 -17.58
C LEU A 14 7.47 16.78 -17.29
N LEU A 15 6.97 17.57 -18.24
CA LEU A 15 5.70 18.29 -18.09
C LEU A 15 4.53 17.31 -18.06
N SER A 16 4.53 16.33 -18.97
CA SER A 16 3.54 15.26 -19.02
C SER A 16 3.51 14.46 -17.71
N ALA A 17 4.68 14.16 -17.14
CA ALA A 17 4.80 13.48 -15.84
C ALA A 17 4.32 14.33 -14.67
N LEU A 18 4.64 15.63 -14.64
CA LEU A 18 4.17 16.55 -13.59
C LEU A 18 2.65 16.69 -13.60
N VAL A 19 2.05 16.79 -14.78
CA VAL A 19 0.59 16.85 -14.93
C VAL A 19 -0.06 15.51 -14.55
N ALA A 20 0.53 14.39 -14.93
CA ALA A 20 0.08 13.06 -14.50
C ALA A 20 0.19 12.86 -12.97
N ALA A 21 1.11 13.54 -12.30
CA ALA A 21 1.27 13.49 -10.85
C ALA A 21 0.28 14.39 -10.08
N ALA A 22 -0.43 15.31 -10.76
CA ALA A 22 -1.32 16.27 -10.13
C ALA A 22 -2.41 15.63 -9.23
N PRO A 23 -3.09 14.53 -9.61
CA PRO A 23 -4.09 13.90 -8.75
C PRO A 23 -3.50 13.41 -7.42
N ILE A 24 -2.28 12.89 -7.45
CA ILE A 24 -1.56 12.41 -6.26
C ILE A 24 -1.13 13.61 -5.40
N ALA A 25 -0.61 14.67 -6.03
CA ALA A 25 -0.23 15.89 -5.32
C ALA A 25 -1.41 16.55 -4.61
N VAL A 26 -2.59 16.61 -5.26
CA VAL A 26 -3.82 17.13 -4.65
C VAL A 26 -4.26 16.24 -3.50
N LEU A 27 -4.30 14.92 -3.68
CA LEU A 27 -4.71 13.98 -2.64
C LEU A 27 -3.80 14.07 -1.41
N LEU A 28 -2.48 13.95 -1.60
CA LEU A 28 -1.50 14.01 -0.50
C LEU A 28 -1.41 15.40 0.11
N GLY A 29 -1.46 16.45 -0.71
CA GLY A 29 -1.44 17.84 -0.24
C GLY A 29 -2.63 18.15 0.67
N LEU A 30 -3.83 17.70 0.32
CA LEU A 30 -5.01 17.87 1.17
C LEU A 30 -4.91 17.07 2.49
N LEU A 31 -4.36 15.85 2.45
CA LEU A 31 -4.11 15.07 3.67
C LEU A 31 -3.10 15.77 4.59
N LEU A 32 -2.01 16.32 4.04
CA LEU A 32 -1.02 17.09 4.80
C LEU A 32 -1.62 18.37 5.41
N CYS A 33 -2.57 18.99 4.72
CA CYS A 33 -3.34 20.14 5.22
C CYS A 33 -4.42 19.75 6.25
N GLY A 34 -4.53 18.47 6.64
CA GLY A 34 -5.47 18.01 7.66
C GLY A 34 -6.92 17.80 7.17
N PHE A 35 -7.15 17.76 5.85
CA PHE A 35 -8.47 17.40 5.33
C PHE A 35 -8.78 15.92 5.58
N SER A 36 -10.07 15.59 5.70
CA SER A 36 -10.49 14.19 5.88
C SER A 36 -10.17 13.36 4.62
N ALA A 37 -9.75 12.11 4.84
CA ALA A 37 -9.38 11.18 3.76
C ALA A 37 -10.44 11.05 2.65
N PRO A 38 -11.77 10.97 2.94
CA PRO A 38 -12.77 10.92 1.88
C PRO A 38 -12.80 12.19 1.01
N ARG A 39 -12.61 13.37 1.61
CA ARG A 39 -12.60 14.64 0.87
C ARG A 39 -11.37 14.74 -0.03
N ALA A 40 -10.20 14.35 0.50
CA ALA A 40 -8.96 14.31 -0.27
C ALA A 40 -9.05 13.31 -1.44
N ALA A 41 -9.66 12.13 -1.21
CA ALA A 41 -9.87 11.13 -2.25
C ALA A 41 -10.81 11.61 -3.36
N ILE A 42 -11.92 12.27 -3.01
CA ILE A 42 -12.85 12.85 -4.00
C ILE A 42 -12.16 13.94 -4.81
N ALA A 43 -11.41 14.84 -4.17
CA ALA A 43 -10.65 15.88 -4.86
C ALA A 43 -9.62 15.28 -5.82
N GLY A 44 -8.86 14.28 -5.38
CA GLY A 44 -7.92 13.54 -6.23
C GLY A 44 -8.60 12.87 -7.42
N LEU A 45 -9.78 12.25 -7.22
CA LEU A 45 -10.56 11.64 -8.30
C LEU A 45 -11.03 12.68 -9.32
N ILE A 46 -11.55 13.83 -8.86
CA ILE A 46 -11.95 14.92 -9.74
C ILE A 46 -10.75 15.43 -10.54
N THR A 47 -9.61 15.65 -9.90
CA THR A 47 -8.37 16.04 -10.58
C THR A 47 -7.94 14.99 -11.61
N ALA A 48 -8.03 13.69 -11.29
CA ALA A 48 -7.70 12.61 -12.23
C ALA A 48 -8.61 12.62 -13.46
N LEU A 49 -9.92 12.81 -13.28
CA LEU A 49 -10.88 12.91 -14.38
C LEU A 49 -10.64 14.13 -15.27
N VAL A 50 -10.36 15.29 -14.64
CA VAL A 50 -10.06 16.52 -15.38
C VAL A 50 -8.77 16.35 -16.19
N VAL A 51 -7.70 15.83 -15.59
CA VAL A 51 -6.43 15.61 -16.28
C VAL A 51 -6.58 14.59 -17.40
N SER A 52 -7.25 13.46 -17.18
CA SER A 52 -7.39 12.42 -18.20
C SER A 52 -8.19 12.89 -19.41
N ILE A 53 -9.29 13.62 -19.19
CA ILE A 53 -10.16 14.09 -20.28
C ILE A 53 -9.52 15.30 -20.98
N CYS A 54 -9.08 16.31 -20.24
CA CYS A 54 -8.67 17.58 -20.83
C CYS A 54 -7.23 17.59 -21.35
N VAL A 55 -6.31 16.82 -20.74
CA VAL A 55 -4.88 16.81 -21.13
C VAL A 55 -4.54 15.57 -21.94
N PHE A 56 -5.00 14.39 -21.51
CA PHE A 56 -4.70 13.12 -22.19
C PHE A 56 -5.72 12.75 -23.28
N GLY A 57 -6.76 13.58 -23.48
CA GLY A 57 -7.76 13.38 -24.53
C GLY A 57 -8.56 12.08 -24.37
N MET A 58 -8.67 11.56 -23.15
CA MET A 58 -9.43 10.35 -22.89
C MET A 58 -10.93 10.60 -23.09
N PRO A 59 -11.64 9.76 -23.87
CA PRO A 59 -13.10 9.84 -23.98
C PRO A 59 -13.77 9.78 -22.61
N GLY A 60 -14.76 10.65 -22.37
CA GLY A 60 -15.40 10.79 -21.05
C GLY A 60 -16.11 9.52 -20.57
N ASP A 61 -16.66 8.74 -21.49
CA ASP A 61 -17.25 7.41 -21.23
C ASP A 61 -16.19 6.42 -20.72
N ALA A 62 -15.04 6.36 -21.37
CA ALA A 62 -13.91 5.54 -20.93
C ALA A 62 -13.37 6.01 -19.57
N ALA A 63 -13.28 7.32 -19.33
CA ALA A 63 -12.79 7.89 -18.07
C ALA A 63 -13.72 7.54 -16.90
N LEU A 64 -15.03 7.68 -17.08
CA LEU A 64 -16.03 7.29 -16.08
C LEU A 64 -16.07 5.78 -15.86
N ALA A 65 -15.93 4.97 -16.92
CA ALA A 65 -15.81 3.52 -16.80
C ALA A 65 -14.57 3.11 -15.99
N ALA A 66 -13.42 3.76 -16.21
CA ALA A 66 -12.20 3.53 -15.44
C ALA A 66 -12.37 3.92 -13.97
N ALA A 67 -13.04 5.05 -13.69
CA ALA A 67 -13.37 5.46 -12.32
C ALA A 67 -14.28 4.45 -11.62
N GLY A 68 -15.32 3.96 -12.31
CA GLY A 68 -16.22 2.93 -11.81
C GLY A 68 -15.50 1.60 -11.55
N TYR A 69 -14.63 1.17 -12.47
CA TYR A 69 -13.79 0.00 -12.30
C TYR A 69 -12.90 0.13 -11.05
N GLY A 70 -12.23 1.28 -10.88
CA GLY A 70 -11.42 1.57 -9.69
C GLY A 70 -12.23 1.55 -8.40
N ALA A 71 -13.45 2.09 -8.41
CA ALA A 71 -14.35 2.05 -7.25
C ALA A 71 -14.75 0.60 -6.89
N CYS A 72 -15.13 -0.21 -7.88
CA CYS A 72 -15.43 -1.63 -7.67
C CYS A 72 -14.20 -2.40 -7.18
N PHE A 73 -13.02 -2.13 -7.73
CA PHE A 73 -11.76 -2.75 -7.31
C PHE A 73 -11.39 -2.40 -5.87
N GLY A 74 -11.62 -1.16 -5.45
CA GLY A 74 -11.45 -0.74 -4.06
C GLY A 74 -12.46 -1.41 -3.12
N LEU A 75 -13.74 -1.43 -3.50
CA LEU A 75 -14.81 -1.95 -2.64
C LEU A 75 -14.77 -3.48 -2.50
N LEU A 76 -14.53 -4.21 -3.58
CA LEU A 76 -14.57 -5.67 -3.59
C LEU A 76 -13.22 -6.26 -3.17
N PRO A 77 -12.15 -6.28 -3.99
CA PRO A 77 -10.86 -6.82 -3.59
C PRO A 77 -10.30 -6.26 -2.27
N ILE A 78 -10.19 -4.94 -2.14
CA ILE A 78 -9.54 -4.33 -0.96
C ILE A 78 -10.49 -4.33 0.24
N GLY A 79 -11.73 -3.91 0.03
CA GLY A 79 -12.75 -3.88 1.08
C GLY A 79 -13.01 -5.26 1.68
N TRP A 80 -12.99 -6.33 0.88
CA TRP A 80 -13.17 -7.70 1.35
C TRP A 80 -12.03 -8.18 2.26
N ILE A 81 -10.78 -7.81 1.95
CA ILE A 81 -9.62 -8.12 2.80
C ILE A 81 -9.77 -7.41 4.15
N VAL A 82 -10.02 -6.10 4.14
CA VAL A 82 -10.15 -5.30 5.37
C VAL A 82 -11.33 -5.79 6.21
N PHE A 83 -12.47 -6.05 5.60
CA PHE A 83 -13.64 -6.60 6.29
C PHE A 83 -13.33 -7.94 6.96
N SER A 84 -12.75 -8.87 6.21
CA SER A 84 -12.41 -10.21 6.70
C SER A 84 -11.38 -10.15 7.83
N ALA A 85 -10.36 -9.27 7.71
CA ALA A 85 -9.33 -9.08 8.71
C ALA A 85 -9.88 -8.48 10.01
N VAL A 86 -10.68 -7.42 9.94
CA VAL A 86 -11.31 -6.78 11.11
C VAL A 86 -12.30 -7.75 11.77
N PHE A 87 -13.06 -8.48 10.97
CA PHE A 87 -13.96 -9.52 11.48
C PHE A 87 -13.21 -10.60 12.25
N LEU A 88 -12.14 -11.16 11.65
CA LEU A 88 -11.29 -12.17 12.28
C LEU A 88 -10.62 -11.64 13.56
N TYR A 89 -10.14 -10.39 13.53
CA TYR A 89 -9.60 -9.72 14.71
C TYR A 89 -10.64 -9.64 15.84
N HIS A 90 -11.83 -9.11 15.57
CA HIS A 90 -12.89 -9.04 16.58
C HIS A 90 -13.33 -10.42 17.09
N LEU A 91 -13.37 -11.42 16.21
CA LEU A 91 -13.70 -12.79 16.58
C LEU A 91 -12.65 -13.38 17.53
N THR A 92 -11.35 -13.21 17.23
CA THR A 92 -10.24 -13.72 18.05
C THR A 92 -10.12 -12.99 19.39
N VAL A 93 -10.43 -11.69 19.43
CA VAL A 93 -10.49 -10.92 20.69
C VAL A 93 -11.68 -11.37 21.54
N ARG A 94 -12.89 -11.45 20.98
CA ARG A 94 -14.10 -11.84 21.74
C ARG A 94 -14.06 -13.29 22.22
N SER A 95 -13.46 -14.19 21.45
CA SER A 95 -13.30 -15.60 21.84
C SER A 95 -12.18 -15.84 22.86
N GLY A 96 -11.40 -14.81 23.22
CA GLY A 96 -10.25 -14.93 24.11
C GLY A 96 -9.04 -15.65 23.49
N GLN A 97 -9.16 -16.13 22.24
CA GLN A 97 -8.09 -16.84 21.54
C GLN A 97 -6.88 -15.95 21.26
N PHE A 98 -7.09 -14.63 21.16
CA PHE A 98 -5.98 -13.69 21.03
C PHE A 98 -4.99 -13.77 22.21
N GLU A 99 -5.48 -13.93 23.45
CA GLU A 99 -4.60 -14.13 24.61
C GLU A 99 -3.79 -15.42 24.53
N VAL A 100 -4.37 -16.47 23.97
CA VAL A 100 -3.69 -17.74 23.74
C VAL A 100 -2.56 -17.56 22.72
N VAL A 101 -2.82 -16.87 21.60
CA VAL A 101 -1.78 -16.56 20.60
C VAL A 101 -0.62 -15.80 21.23
N LYS A 102 -0.90 -14.78 22.05
CA LYS A 102 0.14 -14.02 22.75
C LYS A 102 1.01 -14.90 23.65
N ARG A 103 0.36 -15.75 24.46
CA ARG A 103 1.05 -16.67 25.37
C ARG A 103 1.88 -17.70 24.61
N SER A 104 1.32 -18.28 23.54
CA SER A 104 2.01 -19.25 22.70
C SER A 104 3.26 -18.63 22.08
N VAL A 105 3.17 -17.44 21.49
CA VAL A 105 4.35 -16.79 20.87
C VAL A 105 5.40 -16.40 21.92
N ALA A 106 4.97 -15.91 23.08
CA ALA A 106 5.88 -15.56 24.18
C ALA A 106 6.58 -16.79 24.79
N ALA A 107 5.93 -17.96 24.78
CA ALA A 107 6.45 -19.18 25.37
C ALA A 107 7.46 -19.92 24.47
N ILE A 108 7.57 -19.57 23.18
CA ILE A 108 8.50 -20.24 22.24
C ILE A 108 9.96 -20.05 22.66
N SER A 109 10.33 -18.87 23.16
CA SER A 109 11.70 -18.61 23.59
C SER A 109 11.74 -17.63 24.77
N PRO A 110 12.60 -17.87 25.78
CA PRO A 110 12.89 -16.90 26.83
C PRO A 110 13.85 -15.79 26.35
N ASP A 111 14.51 -15.95 25.20
CA ASP A 111 15.40 -14.92 24.66
C ASP A 111 14.60 -13.78 24.03
N ARG A 112 14.77 -12.58 24.56
CA ARG A 112 14.13 -11.34 24.08
C ARG A 112 14.41 -11.06 22.61
N ARG A 113 15.58 -11.43 22.09
CA ARG A 113 15.95 -11.21 20.68
C ARG A 113 15.13 -12.13 19.77
N VAL A 114 14.99 -13.39 20.16
CA VAL A 114 14.20 -14.37 19.42
C VAL A 114 12.72 -14.01 19.49
N GLN A 115 12.22 -13.57 20.66
CA GLN A 115 10.85 -13.06 20.78
C GLN A 115 10.60 -11.85 19.88
N ALA A 116 11.55 -10.91 19.80
CA ALA A 116 11.45 -9.77 18.90
C ALA A 116 11.34 -10.22 17.43
N LEU A 117 12.13 -11.20 17.00
CA LEU A 117 12.04 -11.74 15.64
C LEU A 117 10.70 -12.46 15.40
N LEU A 118 10.25 -13.30 16.32
CA LEU A 118 9.00 -14.05 16.17
C LEU A 118 7.78 -13.11 16.10
N ILE A 119 7.77 -12.04 16.88
CA ILE A 119 6.64 -11.11 16.97
C ILE A 119 6.72 -10.01 15.91
N ALA A 120 7.83 -9.25 15.91
CA ALA A 120 7.97 -8.09 15.02
C ALA A 120 8.06 -8.52 13.56
N PHE A 121 8.81 -9.59 13.27
CA PHE A 121 9.07 -10.03 11.91
C PHE A 121 8.09 -11.12 11.47
N SER A 122 8.11 -12.32 12.07
CA SER A 122 7.31 -13.45 11.55
C SER A 122 5.80 -13.24 11.71
N PHE A 123 5.34 -12.90 12.91
CA PHE A 123 3.92 -12.63 13.16
C PHE A 123 3.45 -11.33 12.49
N GLY A 124 4.30 -10.28 12.50
CA GLY A 124 4.05 -9.05 11.74
C GLY A 124 3.85 -9.30 10.25
N ALA A 125 4.74 -10.07 9.61
CA ALA A 125 4.63 -10.44 8.20
C ALA A 125 3.33 -11.19 7.88
N PHE A 126 2.93 -12.12 8.74
CA PHE A 126 1.65 -12.83 8.61
C PHE A 126 0.46 -11.86 8.65
N LEU A 127 0.46 -10.92 9.59
CA LEU A 127 -0.58 -9.90 9.68
C LEU A 127 -0.55 -8.92 8.50
N GLU A 128 0.61 -8.63 7.93
CA GLU A 128 0.73 -7.77 6.74
C GLU A 128 0.08 -8.42 5.53
N GLY A 129 0.25 -9.73 5.36
CA GLY A 129 -0.47 -10.49 4.33
C GLY A 129 -1.98 -10.60 4.59
N ALA A 130 -2.42 -10.64 5.85
CA ALA A 130 -3.82 -10.83 6.20
C ALA A 130 -4.64 -9.52 6.27
N ALA A 131 -4.05 -8.43 6.77
CA ALA A 131 -4.72 -7.18 7.09
C ALA A 131 -4.11 -5.96 6.38
N GLY A 132 -2.78 -5.91 6.28
CA GLY A 132 -2.03 -4.81 5.67
C GLY A 132 -2.22 -3.43 6.33
N PHE A 133 -1.82 -2.38 5.61
CA PHE A 133 -2.10 -0.96 5.90
C PHE A 133 -1.67 -0.49 7.30
N GLY A 134 -0.56 -1.02 7.83
CA GLY A 134 0.00 -0.60 9.12
C GLY A 134 -0.64 -1.24 10.36
N THR A 135 -1.72 -2.02 10.18
CA THR A 135 -2.30 -2.88 11.23
C THR A 135 -1.25 -3.80 11.90
N PRO A 136 -0.33 -4.43 11.15
CA PRO A 136 0.66 -5.35 11.72
C PRO A 136 1.61 -4.66 12.70
N VAL A 137 2.07 -3.46 12.34
CA VAL A 137 2.99 -2.68 13.19
C VAL A 137 2.34 -2.37 14.53
N ALA A 138 1.08 -1.92 14.52
CA ALA A 138 0.34 -1.59 15.74
C ALA A 138 0.16 -2.82 16.64
N ILE A 139 -0.24 -3.96 16.06
CA ILE A 139 -0.47 -5.19 16.82
C ILE A 139 0.87 -5.73 17.36
N SER A 140 1.88 -5.91 16.52
CA SER A 140 3.18 -6.44 16.94
C SER A 140 3.87 -5.55 17.98
N ALA A 141 3.79 -4.22 17.84
CA ALA A 141 4.30 -3.30 18.85
C ALA A 141 3.57 -3.45 20.20
N ALA A 142 2.24 -3.53 20.19
CA ALA A 142 1.45 -3.75 21.40
C ALA A 142 1.79 -5.08 22.10
N LEU A 143 2.05 -6.14 21.32
CA LEU A 143 2.49 -7.44 21.85
C LEU A 143 3.85 -7.34 22.53
N LEU A 144 4.83 -6.71 21.89
CA LEU A 144 6.16 -6.50 22.47
C LEU A 144 6.10 -5.64 23.74
N ILE A 145 5.27 -4.59 23.76
CA ILE A 145 5.04 -3.76 24.95
C ILE A 145 4.47 -4.62 26.09
N GLY A 146 3.52 -5.51 25.78
CA GLY A 146 2.97 -6.49 26.74
C GLY A 146 4.04 -7.43 27.33
N LEU A 147 5.12 -7.71 26.58
CA LEU A 147 6.28 -8.48 27.01
C LEU A 147 7.39 -7.62 27.66
N ARG A 148 7.06 -6.40 28.10
CA ARG A 148 7.95 -5.46 28.79
C ARG A 148 9.10 -4.93 27.93
N PHE A 149 8.94 -4.86 26.61
CA PHE A 149 9.82 -4.05 25.78
C PHE A 149 9.49 -2.57 25.96
N HIS A 150 10.52 -1.71 25.86
CA HIS A 150 10.31 -0.27 25.97
C HIS A 150 9.45 0.22 24.80
N PRO A 151 8.40 1.04 25.01
CA PRO A 151 7.41 1.34 23.97
C PRO A 151 8.00 1.87 22.65
N LEU A 152 8.90 2.84 22.72
CA LEU A 152 9.57 3.39 21.54
C LEU A 152 10.44 2.33 20.82
N TYR A 153 11.10 1.46 21.59
CA TYR A 153 11.93 0.40 21.02
C TYR A 153 11.09 -0.70 20.37
N ALA A 154 9.96 -1.07 20.99
CA ALA A 154 9.00 -2.02 20.44
C ALA A 154 8.36 -1.51 19.13
N ALA A 155 7.95 -0.24 19.11
CA ALA A 155 7.43 0.41 17.92
C ALA A 155 8.48 0.46 16.80
N GLY A 156 9.71 0.87 17.12
CA GLY A 156 10.82 0.89 16.15
C GLY A 156 11.15 -0.50 15.59
N LEU A 157 11.20 -1.53 16.44
CA LEU A 157 11.40 -2.91 15.99
C LEU A 157 10.28 -3.38 15.06
N ALA A 158 9.02 -3.09 15.41
CA ALA A 158 7.88 -3.46 14.57
C ALA A 158 7.90 -2.72 13.22
N LEU A 159 8.26 -1.44 13.19
CA LEU A 159 8.39 -0.65 11.96
C LEU A 159 9.51 -1.19 11.05
N ILE A 160 10.70 -1.42 11.62
CA ILE A 160 11.84 -1.96 10.88
C ILE A 160 11.50 -3.35 10.33
N ALA A 161 10.96 -4.23 11.18
CA ALA A 161 10.64 -5.60 10.80
C ALA A 161 9.54 -5.66 9.72
N ASN A 162 8.57 -4.74 9.74
CA ASN A 162 7.52 -4.69 8.72
C ASN A 162 8.00 -4.19 7.35
N THR A 163 9.20 -3.61 7.25
CA THR A 163 9.73 -3.07 5.98
C THR A 163 9.90 -4.15 4.90
N SER A 164 10.31 -5.36 5.29
CA SER A 164 10.52 -6.47 4.35
C SER A 164 9.21 -7.12 3.84
N PRO A 165 8.24 -7.50 4.69
CA PRO A 165 7.03 -8.17 4.23
C PRO A 165 6.07 -7.25 3.47
N VAL A 166 6.14 -5.93 3.66
CA VAL A 166 5.17 -4.99 3.08
C VAL A 166 5.12 -5.04 1.55
N ALA A 167 6.26 -5.27 0.90
CA ALA A 167 6.36 -5.41 -0.55
C ALA A 167 5.60 -6.63 -1.08
N PHE A 168 5.44 -7.67 -0.26
CA PHE A 168 4.71 -8.89 -0.57
C PHE A 168 3.25 -8.85 -0.09
N GLY A 169 2.88 -7.83 0.68
CA GLY A 169 1.53 -7.61 1.20
C GLY A 169 0.71 -6.65 0.32
N ALA A 170 -0.19 -5.91 0.97
CA ALA A 170 -1.08 -4.98 0.27
C ALA A 170 -0.33 -3.92 -0.56
N LEU A 171 0.85 -3.48 -0.12
CA LEU A 171 1.66 -2.49 -0.84
C LEU A 171 2.35 -3.03 -2.12
N GLY A 172 2.34 -4.35 -2.36
CA GLY A 172 2.74 -4.92 -3.65
C GLY A 172 1.68 -4.71 -4.75
N THR A 173 0.42 -4.52 -4.37
CA THR A 173 -0.71 -4.41 -5.30
C THR A 173 -0.59 -3.23 -6.26
N PRO A 174 -0.17 -2.01 -5.84
CA PRO A 174 0.10 -0.91 -6.76
C PRO A 174 1.16 -1.24 -7.83
N ILE A 175 2.20 -2.01 -7.52
CA ILE A 175 3.21 -2.42 -8.50
C ILE A 175 2.60 -3.38 -9.52
N ILE A 176 1.86 -4.38 -9.06
CA ILE A 176 1.16 -5.35 -9.93
C ILE A 176 0.14 -4.64 -10.84
N THR A 177 -0.64 -3.71 -10.27
CA THR A 177 -1.61 -2.93 -11.04
C THR A 177 -0.91 -2.03 -12.07
N LEU A 178 0.18 -1.35 -11.68
CA LEU A 178 0.96 -0.51 -12.58
C LEU A 178 1.56 -1.34 -13.73
N ALA A 179 2.08 -2.53 -13.45
CA ALA A 179 2.63 -3.43 -14.46
C ALA A 179 1.59 -3.78 -15.55
N LYS A 180 0.33 -3.96 -15.16
CA LYS A 180 -0.78 -4.28 -16.08
C LYS A 180 -1.21 -3.11 -16.96
N VAL A 181 -1.00 -1.87 -16.53
CA VAL A 181 -1.51 -0.68 -17.24
C VAL A 181 -0.41 0.13 -17.91
N ALA A 182 0.86 0.02 -17.49
CA ALA A 182 1.95 0.88 -17.96
C ALA A 182 2.39 0.61 -19.40
N GLY A 183 2.12 -0.57 -19.97
CA GLY A 183 2.48 -0.90 -21.36
C GLY A 183 3.95 -0.62 -21.68
N LEU A 184 4.87 -1.18 -20.88
CA LEU A 184 6.29 -0.82 -20.92
C LEU A 184 6.93 -1.12 -22.30
N PRO A 185 7.72 -0.18 -22.87
CA PRO A 185 8.38 -0.39 -24.16
C PRO A 185 9.30 -1.60 -24.13
N GLY A 186 9.15 -2.50 -25.11
CA GLY A 186 9.98 -3.71 -25.22
C GLY A 186 9.61 -4.84 -24.25
N VAL A 187 8.51 -4.70 -23.50
CA VAL A 187 7.93 -5.78 -22.69
C VAL A 187 6.66 -6.28 -23.37
N ASP A 188 6.58 -7.58 -23.60
CA ASP A 188 5.37 -8.21 -24.13
C ASP A 188 4.23 -8.01 -23.11
N PRO A 189 3.05 -7.49 -23.51
CA PRO A 189 1.88 -7.41 -22.64
C PRO A 189 1.46 -8.75 -22.01
N ALA A 190 1.80 -9.88 -22.64
CA ALA A 190 1.58 -11.21 -22.09
C ALA A 190 2.56 -11.57 -20.95
N ASP A 191 3.74 -10.94 -20.92
CA ASP A 191 4.78 -11.16 -19.90
C ASP A 191 4.67 -10.12 -18.77
N SER A 192 3.63 -10.29 -17.96
CA SER A 192 3.42 -9.48 -16.74
C SER A 192 4.58 -9.56 -15.74
N HIS A 193 5.34 -10.66 -15.72
CA HIS A 193 6.40 -10.87 -14.75
C HIS A 193 7.60 -9.93 -14.99
N THR A 194 8.00 -9.76 -16.25
CA THR A 194 9.07 -8.83 -16.61
C THR A 194 8.70 -7.38 -16.29
N ALA A 195 7.44 -6.99 -16.55
CA ALA A 195 6.96 -5.64 -16.22
C ALA A 195 6.97 -5.37 -14.70
N GLU A 196 6.47 -6.33 -13.90
CA GLU A 196 6.51 -6.26 -12.44
C GLU A 196 7.93 -6.15 -11.90
N MET A 197 8.88 -6.91 -12.46
CA MET A 197 10.29 -6.89 -12.07
C MET A 197 10.95 -5.53 -12.33
N LEU A 198 10.75 -4.95 -13.52
CA LEU A 198 11.32 -3.65 -13.87
C LEU A 198 10.80 -2.53 -12.97
N LEU A 199 9.50 -2.53 -12.70
CA LEU A 199 8.87 -1.56 -11.80
C LEU A 199 9.34 -1.74 -10.36
N SER A 200 9.48 -3.00 -9.90
CA SER A 200 10.03 -3.32 -8.58
C SER A 200 11.47 -2.83 -8.43
N GLN A 201 12.31 -3.01 -9.45
CA GLN A 201 13.68 -2.49 -9.46
C GLN A 201 13.72 -0.97 -9.41
N MET A 202 12.82 -0.28 -10.13
CA MET A 202 12.74 1.18 -10.10
C MET A 202 12.31 1.68 -8.72
N ALA A 203 11.30 1.05 -8.12
CA ALA A 203 10.88 1.34 -6.75
C ALA A 203 12.03 1.12 -5.76
N GLY A 204 12.78 0.01 -5.88
CA GLY A 204 13.96 -0.27 -5.06
C GLY A 204 15.09 0.76 -5.19
N ARG A 205 15.19 1.48 -6.31
CA ARG A 205 16.13 2.59 -6.49
C ARG A 205 15.64 3.90 -5.88
N GLN A 206 14.33 4.13 -5.88
CA GLN A 206 13.71 5.37 -5.39
C GLN A 206 13.50 5.34 -3.88
N LEU A 207 13.06 4.21 -3.33
CA LEU A 207 12.69 4.06 -1.92
C LEU A 207 13.81 4.47 -0.95
N PRO A 208 15.10 4.10 -1.13
CA PRO A 208 16.17 4.51 -0.23
C PRO A 208 16.29 6.03 -0.09
N VAL A 209 16.06 6.78 -1.18
CA VAL A 209 16.13 8.24 -1.16
C VAL A 209 14.94 8.82 -0.37
N PHE A 210 13.74 8.30 -0.59
CA PHE A 210 12.55 8.74 0.15
C PHE A 210 12.60 8.35 1.64
N SER A 211 13.18 7.20 1.98
CA SER A 211 13.37 6.76 3.37
C SER A 211 14.29 7.68 4.19
N LEU A 212 15.12 8.52 3.53
CA LEU A 212 15.92 9.55 4.23
C LEU A 212 15.10 10.80 4.58
N ILE A 213 13.97 11.02 3.90
CA ILE A 213 13.16 12.24 3.99
C ILE A 213 11.94 12.01 4.89
N ILE A 214 11.38 10.80 4.88
CA ILE A 214 10.20 10.44 5.67
C ILE A 214 10.66 10.02 7.08
N PRO A 215 10.34 10.79 8.15
CA PRO A 215 10.66 10.38 9.51
C PRO A 215 9.91 9.08 9.85
N ALA A 216 10.64 8.12 10.42
CA ALA A 216 10.11 6.85 10.94
C ALA A 216 9.28 7.04 12.21
#